data_AF-A0A831YHC1-F1
#
_entry.id   AF-A0A831YHC1-F1
#
_cell.length_a   1.000
_cell.length_b   1.000
_cell.length_c   1.000
_cell.angle_alpha   90.00
_cell.angle_beta   90.00
_cell.angle_gamma   90.00
#
_symmetry.space_group_name_H-M   'P 1'
#
loop_
_entity.id
_entity.type
_entity.pdbx_description
1 polymer ?
#
loop_
_entity_poly.entity_id
_entity_poly.type
_entity_poly.pdbx_seq_one_letter_code
_entity_poly.pdbx_strand_id
1 'polypeptide(L)'
;MHIEADKLGVVAVAGLIVHLQLISKRSDSLMAVRHVRKPEKAIEIVDKLKAAGLRPNIVKSGPYYMIYIATADLLGLAEKDEAIKKAIALYLAEKVKNGTPRQREIAEKS
;
A
#
# COMPACT_ATOMS: atom_id res chain seq x y z
N MET A 1 18.64 7.70 9.71
CA MET A 1 18.31 6.31 10.12
C MET A 1 16.84 6.09 9.80
N HIS A 2 16.51 5.39 8.72
CA HIS A 2 15.13 5.20 8.23
C HIS A 2 14.45 4.07 9.03
N ILE A 3 13.85 4.41 10.19
CA ILE A 3 13.28 3.42 11.12
C ILE A 3 11.88 2.89 10.69
N GLU A 4 11.28 3.43 9.62
CA GLU A 4 9.96 2.96 9.15
C GLU A 4 10.01 1.83 8.12
N ALA A 5 11.10 1.68 7.35
CA ALA A 5 11.18 0.71 6.25
C ALA A 5 11.34 -0.75 6.72
N ASP A 6 11.78 -0.97 7.96
CA ASP A 6 11.96 -2.32 8.53
C ASP A 6 10.67 -2.89 9.15
N LYS A 7 9.58 -2.11 9.17
CA LYS A 7 8.27 -2.60 9.63
C LYS A 7 7.61 -3.41 8.53
N LEU A 8 7.10 -4.59 8.89
CA LEU A 8 6.38 -5.44 7.97
C LEU A 8 5.17 -4.72 7.36
N GLY A 9 5.02 -4.83 6.05
CA GLY A 9 3.97 -4.13 5.30
C GLY A 9 4.28 -2.65 5.05
N VAL A 10 5.53 -2.22 5.21
CA VAL A 10 6.01 -0.91 4.75
C VAL A 10 6.79 -1.07 3.46
N VAL A 11 6.52 -0.22 2.48
CA VAL A 11 7.16 -0.26 1.16
C VAL A 11 7.53 1.16 0.74
N ALA A 12 8.62 1.31 0.01
CA ALA A 12 8.96 2.56 -0.66
C ALA A 12 8.43 2.52 -2.11
N VAL A 13 7.52 3.43 -2.45
CA VAL A 13 6.99 3.57 -3.81
C VAL A 13 7.28 4.98 -4.31
N ALA A 14 8.01 5.12 -5.41
CA ALA A 14 8.47 6.42 -5.93
C ALA A 14 9.15 7.29 -4.84
N GLY A 15 9.94 6.66 -3.95
CA GLY A 15 10.58 7.33 -2.81
C GLY A 15 9.59 7.86 -1.77
N LEU A 16 8.39 7.30 -1.66
CA LEU A 16 7.40 7.58 -0.63
C LEU A 16 7.19 6.32 0.20
N ILE A 17 7.25 6.46 1.52
CA ILE A 17 6.90 5.38 2.44
C ILE A 17 5.38 5.20 2.46
N VAL A 18 4.92 3.99 2.16
CA VAL A 18 3.51 3.58 2.11
C VAL A 18 3.30 2.29 2.90
N HIS A 19 2.07 2.05 3.34
CA HIS A 19 1.69 0.86 4.10
C HIS A 19 0.80 -0.06 3.27
N LEU A 20 1.12 -1.35 3.26
CA LEU A 20 0.27 -2.40 2.71
C LEU A 20 -0.96 -2.59 3.60
N GLN A 21 -2.12 -2.67 2.97
CA GLN A 21 -3.40 -2.86 3.67
C GLN A 21 -4.26 -3.86 2.91
N LEU A 22 -4.80 -4.85 3.64
CA LEU A 22 -5.80 -5.77 3.09
C LEU A 22 -7.18 -5.14 3.12
N ILE A 23 -7.93 -5.32 2.05
CA ILE A 23 -9.34 -4.92 1.96
C ILE A 23 -10.20 -6.03 1.39
N SER A 24 -11.48 -5.99 1.75
CA SER A 24 -12.44 -7.05 1.40
C SER A 24 -13.28 -6.70 0.17
N LYS A 25 -12.77 -5.93 -0.78
CA LYS A 25 -13.54 -5.59 -1.99
C LYS A 25 -13.35 -6.71 -3.00
N ARG A 26 -14.42 -7.07 -3.73
CA ARG A 26 -14.44 -8.26 -4.62
C ARG A 26 -13.32 -8.31 -5.67
N SER A 27 -12.74 -7.16 -6.05
CA SER A 27 -11.68 -7.07 -7.06
C SER A 27 -10.32 -6.60 -6.53
N ASP A 28 -10.25 -6.14 -5.28
CA ASP A 28 -9.03 -5.59 -4.68
C ASP A 28 -8.87 -6.16 -3.28
N SER A 29 -7.84 -6.97 -3.10
CA SER A 29 -7.49 -7.59 -1.83
C SER A 29 -6.36 -6.86 -1.11
N LEU A 30 -5.52 -6.12 -1.84
CA LEU A 30 -4.32 -5.48 -1.32
C LEU A 30 -4.10 -4.09 -1.94
N MET A 31 -3.81 -3.09 -1.12
CA MET A 31 -3.40 -1.77 -1.61
C MET A 31 -2.23 -1.21 -0.81
N ALA A 32 -1.51 -0.27 -1.42
CA ALA A 32 -0.54 0.57 -0.72
C ALA A 32 -1.18 1.92 -0.38
N VAL A 33 -1.09 2.30 0.90
CA VAL A 33 -1.84 3.40 1.49
C VAL A 33 -0.92 4.38 2.22
N ARG A 34 -1.23 5.67 2.12
CA ARG A 34 -0.60 6.73 2.92
C ARG A 34 -1.65 7.70 3.44
N HIS A 35 -1.54 8.05 4.71
CA HIS A 35 -2.42 9.02 5.36
C HIS A 35 -1.67 10.33 5.62
N VAL A 36 -2.31 11.46 5.32
CA VAL A 36 -1.80 12.80 5.64
C VAL A 36 -2.91 13.70 6.15
N ARG A 37 -2.59 14.68 7.00
CA ARG A 37 -3.59 15.61 7.55
C ARG A 37 -3.90 16.77 6.61
N LYS A 38 -2.86 17.29 5.94
CA LYS A 38 -2.93 18.50 5.13
C LYS A 38 -3.33 18.18 3.68
N PRO A 39 -4.33 18.87 3.12
CA PRO A 39 -4.75 18.64 1.73
C PRO A 39 -3.64 18.93 0.73
N GLU A 40 -2.81 19.96 0.96
CA GLU A 40 -1.70 20.32 0.09
C GLU A 40 -0.69 19.17 0.01
N LYS A 41 -0.41 18.55 1.17
CA LYS A 41 0.48 17.40 1.24
C LYS A 41 -0.07 16.18 0.50
N ALA A 42 -1.39 16.02 0.49
CA ALA A 42 -2.04 14.94 -0.23
C ALA A 42 -1.90 15.12 -1.74
N ILE A 43 -2.06 16.36 -2.23
CA ILE A 43 -1.86 16.72 -3.64
C ILE A 43 -0.41 16.47 -4.06
N GLU A 44 0.57 16.93 -3.29
CA GLU A 44 2.00 16.66 -3.58
C GLU A 44 2.31 15.17 -3.74
N ILE A 45 1.74 14.33 -2.87
CA ILE A 45 1.92 12.88 -2.92
C ILE A 45 1.28 12.29 -4.18
N VAL A 46 0.05 12.72 -4.50
CA VAL A 46 -0.67 12.29 -5.70
C VAL A 46 0.11 12.65 -6.96
N ASP A 47 0.62 13.88 -7.05
CA ASP A 47 1.37 14.34 -8.22
C ASP A 47 2.68 13.57 -8.39
N LYS A 48 3.40 13.30 -7.30
CA LYS A 48 4.61 12.47 -7.34
C LYS A 48 4.32 11.04 -7.80
N LEU A 49 3.22 10.43 -7.34
CA LEU A 49 2.82 9.09 -7.77
C LEU A 49 2.40 9.07 -9.25
N LYS A 50 1.67 10.09 -9.71
CA LYS A 50 1.30 10.25 -11.13
C LYS A 50 2.53 10.45 -12.02
N ALA A 51 3.50 11.25 -11.59
CA ALA A 51 4.76 11.44 -12.30
C ALA A 51 5.58 10.14 -12.42
N ALA A 52 5.38 9.20 -11.49
CA ALA A 52 5.93 7.84 -11.57
C ALA A 52 5.09 6.88 -12.41
N GLY A 53 4.05 7.36 -13.10
CA GLY A 53 3.18 6.56 -13.97
C GLY A 53 2.10 5.74 -13.23
N LEU A 54 1.87 5.99 -11.95
CA LEU A 54 0.89 5.28 -11.13
C LEU A 54 -0.48 5.98 -11.16
N ARG A 55 -1.55 5.24 -10.79
CA ARG A 55 -2.92 5.77 -10.72
C ARG A 55 -3.41 5.86 -9.27
N PRO A 56 -2.95 6.86 -8.49
CA PRO A 56 -3.37 7.03 -7.12
C PRO A 56 -4.81 7.55 -7.03
N ASN A 57 -5.51 7.12 -5.98
CA ASN A 57 -6.79 7.67 -5.55
C ASN A 57 -6.59 8.47 -4.26
N ILE A 58 -7.41 9.50 -4.06
CA ILE A 58 -7.44 10.30 -2.83
C ILE A 58 -8.86 10.32 -2.27
N VAL A 59 -9.02 9.99 -0.99
CA VAL A 59 -10.32 10.04 -0.30
C VAL A 59 -10.17 10.73 1.05
N LYS A 60 -11.22 11.47 1.46
CA LYS A 60 -11.28 12.03 2.82
C LYS A 60 -11.59 10.91 3.80
N SER A 61 -10.75 10.77 4.84
CA SER A 61 -10.87 9.74 5.88
C SER A 61 -10.77 10.41 7.25
N GLY A 62 -11.92 10.85 7.78
CA GLY A 62 -11.98 11.64 9.01
C GLY A 62 -11.11 12.91 8.93
N PRO A 63 -10.20 13.15 9.89
CA PRO A 63 -9.30 14.32 9.84
C PRO A 63 -8.14 14.16 8.84
N TYR A 64 -8.03 13.02 8.15
CA TYR A 64 -6.95 12.70 7.21
C TYR A 64 -7.45 12.66 5.76
N TYR A 65 -6.49 12.68 4.84
CA TYR A 65 -6.62 12.29 3.45
C TYR A 65 -5.87 10.96 3.28
N MET A 66 -6.56 9.97 2.76
CA MET A 66 -6.00 8.67 2.43
C MET A 66 -5.69 8.63 0.94
N ILE A 67 -4.41 8.48 0.61
CA ILE A 67 -3.92 8.27 -0.75
C ILE A 67 -3.61 6.80 -0.90
N TYR A 68 -4.10 6.16 -1.97
CA TYR A 68 -3.81 4.76 -2.21
C TYR A 68 -3.61 4.44 -3.69
N ILE A 69 -2.78 3.43 -3.97
CA ILE A 69 -2.70 2.77 -5.29
C ILE A 69 -3.33 1.38 -5.19
N ALA A 70 -4.04 0.99 -6.24
CA ALA A 70 -4.77 -0.29 -6.28
C ALA A 70 -3.85 -1.50 -6.46
N THR A 71 -4.40 -2.69 -6.27
CA THR A 71 -3.67 -3.96 -6.34
C THR A 71 -2.89 -4.10 -7.66
N ALA A 72 -3.53 -3.78 -8.78
CA ALA A 72 -2.94 -3.93 -10.11
C ALA A 72 -1.67 -3.08 -10.31
N ASP A 73 -1.70 -1.81 -9.89
CA ASP A 73 -0.52 -0.94 -9.99
C ASP A 73 0.59 -1.41 -9.05
N LEU A 74 0.23 -1.87 -7.84
CA LEU A 74 1.18 -2.41 -6.88
C LEU A 74 1.85 -3.70 -7.37
N LEU A 75 1.10 -4.60 -8.01
CA LEU A 75 1.65 -5.82 -8.62
C LEU A 75 2.53 -5.50 -9.82
N GLY A 76 2.13 -4.55 -10.67
CA GLY A 76 2.97 -4.09 -11.78
C GLY A 76 4.30 -3.45 -11.33
N LEU A 77 4.34 -2.88 -10.12
CA LEU A 77 5.60 -2.46 -9.48
C LEU A 77 6.41 -3.66 -8.99
N ALA A 78 5.77 -4.64 -8.35
CA ALA A 78 6.42 -5.85 -7.85
C ALA A 78 7.03 -6.72 -8.96
N GLU A 79 6.49 -6.66 -10.18
CA GLU A 79 7.11 -7.31 -11.35
C GLU A 79 8.47 -6.72 -11.71
N LYS A 80 8.73 -5.46 -11.34
CA LYS A 80 9.94 -4.70 -11.72
C LYS A 80 10.87 -4.44 -10.55
N ASP A 81 10.38 -4.55 -9.32
CA ASP A 81 11.10 -4.26 -8.09
C ASP A 81 10.97 -5.44 -7.10
N GLU A 82 12.08 -6.18 -6.96
CA GLU A 82 12.15 -7.36 -6.10
C GLU A 82 11.97 -7.00 -4.61
N ALA A 83 12.31 -5.79 -4.19
CA ALA A 83 12.09 -5.35 -2.81
C ALA A 83 10.59 -5.17 -2.52
N ILE A 84 9.85 -4.58 -3.46
CA ILE A 84 8.39 -4.46 -3.37
C ILE A 84 7.74 -5.84 -3.35
N LYS A 85 8.16 -6.73 -4.26
CA LYS A 85 7.66 -8.11 -4.33
C LYS A 85 7.89 -8.88 -3.03
N LYS A 86 9.11 -8.82 -2.49
CA LYS A 86 9.46 -9.48 -1.23
C LYS A 86 8.65 -8.90 -0.07
N ALA A 87 8.47 -7.59 -0.01
CA ALA A 87 7.68 -6.95 1.05
C ALA A 87 6.21 -7.38 1.02
N ILE A 88 5.61 -7.51 -0.18
CA ILE A 88 4.25 -8.05 -0.35
C ILE A 88 4.17 -9.49 0.14
N ALA A 89 5.08 -10.36 -0.33
CA ALA A 89 5.08 -11.78 0.05
C ALA A 89 5.21 -11.98 1.56
N LEU A 90 6.14 -11.26 2.20
CA LEU A 90 6.32 -11.31 3.65
C LEU A 90 5.10 -10.79 4.41
N TYR A 91 4.50 -9.70 3.94
CA TYR A 91 3.28 -9.15 4.52
C TYR A 91 2.11 -10.14 4.45
N LEU A 92 1.88 -10.76 3.29
CA LEU A 92 0.81 -11.74 3.11
C LEU A 92 1.04 -12.98 3.98
N ALA A 93 2.27 -13.51 4.01
CA ALA A 93 2.61 -14.67 4.86
C ALA A 93 2.33 -14.41 6.35
N GLU A 94 2.66 -13.20 6.83
CA GLU A 94 2.32 -12.81 8.20
C GLU A 94 0.80 -12.68 8.41
N LYS A 95 0.06 -12.15 7.43
CA LYS A 95 -1.40 -12.05 7.54
C LYS A 95 -2.08 -13.41 7.55
N VAL A 96 -1.56 -14.40 6.82
CA VAL A 96 -2.02 -15.80 6.92
C VAL A 96 -1.73 -16.38 8.30
N LYS A 97 -0.53 -16.16 8.85
CA LYS A 97 -0.12 -16.74 10.14
C LYS A 97 -0.80 -16.08 11.34
N ASN A 98 -0.80 -14.75 11.38
CA ASN A 98 -1.08 -13.95 12.58
C ASN A 98 -2.22 -12.93 12.38
N GLY A 99 -2.80 -12.83 11.18
CA GLY A 99 -3.91 -11.91 10.91
C GLY A 99 -5.21 -12.29 11.63
N THR A 100 -6.18 -11.37 11.61
CA THR A 100 -7.57 -11.69 12.02
C THR A 100 -8.18 -12.74 11.07
N PRO A 101 -9.25 -13.45 11.44
CA PRO A 101 -9.87 -14.45 10.54
C PRO A 101 -10.14 -13.92 9.13
N ARG A 102 -10.64 -12.67 9.04
CA ARG A 102 -10.89 -11.99 7.76
C ARG A 102 -9.59 -11.65 7.00
N GLN A 103 -8.53 -11.26 7.70
CA GLN A 103 -7.24 -10.98 7.05
C GLN A 103 -6.59 -12.26 6.51
N ARG A 104 -6.71 -13.39 7.24
CA ARG A 104 -6.21 -14.69 6.79
C ARG A 104 -6.91 -15.10 5.50
N GLU A 105 -8.24 -15.06 5.50
CA GLU A 105 -9.05 -15.40 4.33
C GLU A 105 -8.69 -14.56 3.10
N ILE A 106 -8.49 -13.25 3.27
CA ILE A 106 -8.10 -12.37 2.17
C ILE A 106 -6.68 -12.69 1.71
N ALA A 107 -5.73 -12.87 2.63
CA ALA A 107 -4.33 -13.12 2.31
C ALA A 107 -4.12 -14.47 1.59
N GLU A 108 -4.90 -15.50 1.93
CA GLU A 108 -4.85 -16.81 1.27
C GLU A 108 -5.40 -16.78 -0.17
N LYS A 109 -6.28 -15.82 -0.48
CA LYS A 109 -6.90 -15.65 -1.80
C LYS A 109 -6.16 -14.65 -2.69
N SER A 110 -5.12 -13.98 -2.18
CA SER A 110 -4.41 -12.87 -2.84
C SER A 110 -3.13 -13.31 -3.52
#